data_AF-A0A1N6FFX8-F1
#
_entry.id   AF-A0A1N6FFX8-F1
#
_cell.length_a   1.000
_cell.length_b   1.000
_cell.length_c   1.000
_cell.angle_alpha   90.00
_cell.angle_beta   90.00
_cell.angle_gamma   90.00
#
_symmetry.space_group_name_H-M   'P 1'
#
loop_
_entity.id
_entity.type
_entity.pdbx_description
1 polymer ?
#
loop_
_entity_poly.entity_id
_entity_poly.type
_entity_poly.pdbx_seq_one_letter_code
_entity_poly.pdbx_strand_id
1 'polypeptide(L)'
;MNLHEYQSKQLFAEYGLPVSEGYACDTPQEAAEAADKIGGNKWVVKCQVHAGGRGKAGGVKLATSKEEIREFAQQWLGKNLVTFQTDEKGQPVSKILVESCTDIDQELYLGAVVDRGSRRVVFMASTEGGVEIEKVAEETPELIHKAAIDPLVGPQPYQGRQLAFKLGLKGEQIKQFTKIFVGIGQLILDKDVALVEVNPLVITEQGDLHCLDAKLSLDSNAVYRQPKVRAMHDPSQDDDREAHAAQWELNYVALDGNIGCMVNGAGLAMGTMDIVNLHGGSPANFLDVGGGATKERVTEAFKIILSDSNVKAVLVNIFGGIVRCDLIADGIIGAVEEVGVKVPVVVRLEGNNAEVGAKKLADSGLNIIAATSLTEAAQKVVAAAEGK
;
A
#
# COMPACT_ATOMS: atom_id res chain seq x y z
N MET A 1 -1.44 -2.12 -5.92
CA MET A 1 -0.92 -0.85 -6.47
C MET A 1 -1.96 0.22 -6.22
N ASN A 2 -1.62 1.26 -5.47
CA ASN A 2 -2.57 2.34 -5.16
C ASN A 2 -2.60 3.37 -6.29
N LEU A 3 -3.73 4.08 -6.40
CA LEU A 3 -3.89 5.24 -7.26
C LEU A 3 -4.10 6.50 -6.42
N HIS A 4 -3.70 7.64 -6.97
CA HIS A 4 -4.08 8.94 -6.42
C HIS A 4 -5.59 9.19 -6.55
N GLU A 5 -6.12 10.10 -5.74
CA GLU A 5 -7.53 10.50 -5.79
C GLU A 5 -7.91 11.03 -7.18
N TYR A 6 -7.07 11.89 -7.78
CA TYR A 6 -7.37 12.44 -9.11
C TYR A 6 -7.47 11.35 -10.20
N GLN A 7 -6.64 10.30 -10.12
CA GLN A 7 -6.67 9.16 -11.04
C GLN A 7 -7.90 8.30 -10.81
N SER A 8 -8.25 8.08 -9.54
CA SER A 8 -9.46 7.37 -9.14
C SER A 8 -10.71 8.09 -9.65
N LYS A 9 -10.76 9.43 -9.54
CA LYS A 9 -11.83 10.26 -10.08
C LYS A 9 -11.89 10.24 -11.61
N GLN A 10 -10.75 10.23 -12.30
CA GLN A 10 -10.71 10.06 -13.76
C GLN A 10 -11.34 8.72 -14.18
N LEU A 11 -10.99 7.62 -13.51
CA LEU A 11 -11.60 6.32 -13.76
C LEU A 11 -13.10 6.33 -13.44
N PHE A 12 -13.52 6.97 -12.36
CA PHE A 12 -14.94 7.13 -12.04
C PHE A 12 -15.71 7.90 -13.13
N ALA A 13 -15.16 9.00 -13.63
CA ALA A 13 -15.76 9.78 -14.70
C ALA A 13 -15.91 8.97 -16.01
N GLU A 14 -14.92 8.12 -16.34
CA GLU A 14 -15.00 7.22 -17.50
C GLU A 14 -16.15 6.20 -17.41
N TYR A 15 -16.53 5.83 -16.19
CA TYR A 15 -17.67 4.96 -15.91
C TYR A 15 -18.97 5.75 -15.67
N GLY A 16 -18.97 7.06 -15.92
CA GLY A 16 -20.13 7.94 -15.80
C GLY A 16 -20.61 8.15 -14.36
N LEU A 17 -19.70 8.02 -13.40
CA LEU A 17 -19.93 8.29 -11.99
C LEU A 17 -19.78 9.80 -11.70
N PRO A 18 -20.59 10.36 -10.78
CA PRO A 18 -20.57 11.79 -10.47
C PRO A 18 -19.34 12.13 -9.62
N VAL A 19 -18.38 12.84 -10.19
CA VAL A 19 -17.18 13.36 -9.52
C VAL A 19 -17.05 14.85 -9.79
N SER A 20 -16.36 15.57 -8.92
CA SER A 20 -16.10 17.00 -9.11
C SER A 20 -15.26 17.24 -10.37
N GLU A 21 -15.52 18.35 -11.07
CA GLU A 21 -14.56 18.83 -12.05
C GLU A 21 -13.30 19.29 -11.31
N GLY A 22 -12.15 18.78 -11.71
CA GLY A 22 -10.89 19.11 -11.08
C GLY A 22 -9.67 18.84 -11.94
N TYR A 23 -8.57 19.48 -11.57
CA TYR A 23 -7.31 19.45 -12.30
C TYR A 23 -6.17 19.11 -11.33
N ALA A 24 -5.39 18.09 -11.67
CA ALA A 24 -4.17 17.75 -10.94
C ALA A 24 -3.01 18.59 -11.49
N CYS A 25 -2.43 19.42 -10.63
CA CYS A 25 -1.51 20.48 -10.99
C CYS A 25 -0.10 20.19 -10.45
N ASP A 26 0.92 20.39 -11.28
CA ASP A 26 2.33 20.15 -10.95
C ASP A 26 3.03 21.40 -10.40
N THR A 27 2.46 22.58 -10.67
CA THR A 27 3.02 23.85 -10.22
C THR A 27 1.99 24.73 -9.50
N PRO A 28 2.43 25.65 -8.63
CA PRO A 28 1.51 26.60 -8.00
C PRO A 28 0.79 27.52 -8.99
N GLN A 29 1.40 27.78 -10.15
CA GLN A 29 0.77 28.59 -11.19
C GLN A 29 -0.35 27.82 -11.87
N GLU A 30 -0.12 26.56 -12.26
CA GLU A 30 -1.17 25.69 -12.80
C GLU A 30 -2.33 25.52 -11.82
N ALA A 31 -2.04 25.36 -10.53
CA ALA A 31 -3.07 25.26 -9.49
C ALA A 31 -3.95 26.51 -9.44
N ALA A 32 -3.34 27.70 -9.47
CA ALA A 32 -4.08 28.96 -9.50
C ALA A 32 -4.91 29.14 -10.79
N GLU A 33 -4.37 28.71 -11.94
CA GLU A 33 -5.06 28.75 -13.24
C GLU A 33 -6.20 27.73 -13.35
N ALA A 34 -6.16 26.63 -12.58
CA ALA A 34 -7.26 25.67 -12.53
C ALA A 34 -8.57 26.30 -12.03
N ALA A 35 -8.48 27.31 -11.17
CA ALA A 35 -9.65 28.07 -10.70
C ALA A 35 -10.42 28.74 -11.86
N ASP A 36 -9.72 29.24 -12.88
CA ASP A 36 -10.36 29.84 -14.06
C ASP A 36 -11.09 28.81 -14.92
N LYS A 37 -10.52 27.60 -15.02
CA LYS A 37 -11.10 26.51 -15.81
C LYS A 37 -12.36 25.97 -15.16
N ILE A 38 -12.32 25.77 -13.84
CA ILE A 38 -13.45 25.27 -13.05
C ILE A 38 -14.54 26.35 -12.93
N GLY A 39 -14.14 27.62 -12.79
CA GLY A 39 -15.06 28.71 -12.47
C GLY A 39 -15.55 28.67 -11.01
N GLY A 40 -16.48 29.57 -10.69
CA GLY A 40 -17.02 29.71 -9.33
C GLY A 40 -16.23 30.67 -8.45
N ASN A 41 -16.48 30.61 -7.14
CA ASN A 41 -15.87 31.48 -6.11
C ASN A 41 -15.26 30.70 -4.94
N LYS A 42 -15.31 29.37 -4.98
CA LYS A 42 -14.77 28.47 -3.95
C LYS A 42 -14.25 27.20 -4.62
N TRP A 43 -13.12 26.72 -4.15
CA TRP A 43 -12.45 25.52 -4.64
C TRP A 43 -11.92 24.70 -3.47
N VAL A 44 -11.80 23.40 -3.65
CA VAL A 44 -11.10 22.54 -2.70
C VAL A 44 -9.72 22.22 -3.28
N VAL A 45 -8.69 22.42 -2.48
CA VAL A 45 -7.31 22.07 -2.82
C VAL A 45 -6.84 20.91 -1.96
N LYS A 46 -6.30 19.87 -2.59
CA LYS A 46 -5.96 18.59 -1.95
C LYS A 46 -4.58 18.11 -2.37
N CYS A 47 -3.70 17.87 -1.40
CA CYS A 47 -2.46 17.14 -1.62
C CYS A 47 -2.76 15.74 -2.18
N GLN A 48 -2.05 15.35 -3.23
CA GLN A 48 -2.17 14.02 -3.80
C GLN A 48 -1.05 13.14 -3.23
N VAL A 49 -1.45 12.24 -2.33
CA VAL A 49 -0.64 11.16 -1.77
C VAL A 49 -1.52 9.90 -1.68
N HIS A 50 -0.93 8.71 -1.65
CA HIS A 50 -1.69 7.45 -1.58
C HIS A 50 -2.34 7.21 -0.20
N ALA A 51 -1.75 7.76 0.86
CA ALA A 51 -2.24 7.64 2.23
C ALA A 51 -3.52 8.46 2.47
N GLY A 52 -4.44 7.91 3.28
CA GLY A 52 -5.61 8.60 3.78
C GLY A 52 -5.28 9.60 4.89
N GLY A 53 -6.29 10.25 5.45
CA GLY A 53 -6.11 11.16 6.61
C GLY A 53 -5.56 12.54 6.27
N ARG A 54 -5.48 12.90 4.99
CA ARG A 54 -4.91 14.15 4.48
C ARG A 54 -5.55 15.39 5.10
N GLY A 55 -6.86 15.39 5.31
CA GLY A 55 -7.58 16.52 5.93
C GLY A 55 -7.12 16.83 7.35
N LYS A 56 -6.92 15.80 8.19
CA LYS A 56 -6.40 15.96 9.57
C LYS A 56 -4.96 16.52 9.58
N ALA A 57 -4.18 16.25 8.53
CA ALA A 57 -2.81 16.73 8.36
C ALA A 57 -2.71 18.11 7.67
N GLY A 58 -3.84 18.78 7.38
CA GLY A 58 -3.85 20.06 6.66
C GLY A 58 -3.59 19.96 5.16
N GLY A 59 -3.57 18.75 4.61
CA GLY A 59 -3.42 18.46 3.18
C GLY A 59 -4.71 18.61 2.37
N VAL A 60 -5.79 19.12 2.98
CA VAL A 60 -7.05 19.47 2.30
C VAL A 60 -7.51 20.83 2.83
N LYS A 61 -7.84 21.77 1.95
CA LYS A 61 -8.29 23.12 2.33
C LYS A 61 -9.35 23.65 1.37
N LEU A 62 -10.34 24.37 1.90
CA LEU A 62 -11.24 25.21 1.12
C LEU A 62 -10.55 26.54 0.82
N ALA A 63 -10.47 26.91 -0.46
CA ALA A 63 -9.89 28.15 -0.94
C ALA A 63 -10.96 29.01 -1.63
N THR A 64 -10.89 30.33 -1.42
CA THR A 64 -11.85 31.32 -1.93
C THR A 64 -11.23 32.31 -2.91
N SER A 65 -9.92 32.20 -3.15
CA SER A 65 -9.18 33.03 -4.10
C SER A 65 -8.06 32.23 -4.79
N LYS A 66 -7.59 32.72 -5.94
CA LYS A 66 -6.45 32.12 -6.65
C LYS A 66 -5.17 32.22 -5.85
N GLU A 67 -5.04 33.29 -5.07
CA GLU A 67 -3.92 33.54 -4.17
C GLU A 67 -3.84 32.45 -3.11
N GLU A 68 -4.96 32.10 -2.46
CA GLU A 68 -5.02 31.02 -1.48
C GLU A 68 -4.67 29.65 -2.08
N ILE A 69 -5.11 29.38 -3.32
CA ILE A 69 -4.77 28.15 -4.05
C ILE A 69 -3.26 28.09 -4.33
N ARG A 70 -2.68 29.20 -4.82
CA ARG A 70 -1.25 29.31 -5.10
C ARG A 70 -0.42 29.13 -3.84
N GLU A 71 -0.80 29.76 -2.74
CA GLU A 71 -0.12 29.64 -1.43
C GLU A 71 -0.15 28.20 -0.92
N PHE A 72 -1.30 27.54 -0.99
CA PHE A 72 -1.42 26.13 -0.61
C PHE A 72 -0.50 25.23 -1.46
N ALA A 73 -0.47 25.45 -2.78
CA ALA A 73 0.39 24.68 -3.68
C ALA A 73 1.88 24.95 -3.41
N GLN A 74 2.29 26.19 -3.16
CA GLN A 74 3.66 26.54 -2.76
C GLN A 74 4.05 25.94 -1.41
N GLN A 75 3.09 25.84 -0.49
CA GLN A 75 3.32 25.24 0.81
C GLN A 75 3.64 23.74 0.69
N TRP A 76 2.96 23.01 -0.19
CA TRP A 76 2.97 21.55 -0.18
C TRP A 76 3.78 20.90 -1.28
N LEU A 77 3.82 21.44 -2.50
CA LEU A 77 4.55 20.83 -3.61
C LEU A 77 6.04 20.67 -3.27
N GLY A 78 6.55 19.44 -3.45
CA GLY A 78 7.92 19.07 -3.13
C GLY A 78 8.22 18.85 -1.64
N LYS A 79 7.19 18.87 -0.77
CA LYS A 79 7.30 18.48 0.64
C LYS A 79 6.59 17.16 0.88
N ASN A 80 6.91 16.53 2.01
CA ASN A 80 6.21 15.32 2.44
C ASN A 80 5.01 15.67 3.32
N LEU A 81 3.89 14.98 3.07
CA LEU A 81 2.72 15.01 3.93
C LEU A 81 2.73 13.79 4.83
N VAL A 82 2.86 14.01 6.13
CA VAL A 82 2.72 12.99 7.16
C VAL A 82 1.24 12.89 7.55
N THR A 83 0.68 11.69 7.49
CA THR A 83 -0.67 11.40 8.00
C THR A 83 -0.60 10.27 9.01
N PHE A 84 -1.71 9.94 9.67
CA PHE A 84 -1.74 8.79 10.56
C PHE A 84 -1.60 7.44 9.82
N GLN A 85 -1.68 7.43 8.48
CA GLN A 85 -1.50 6.26 7.63
C GLN A 85 -0.11 6.21 6.96
N THR A 86 0.76 7.19 7.19
CA THR A 86 2.15 7.16 6.72
C THR A 86 3.11 6.82 7.86
N ASP A 87 4.36 6.52 7.52
CA ASP A 87 5.45 6.59 8.48
C ASP A 87 5.73 8.04 8.92
N GLU A 88 6.75 8.22 9.76
CA GLU A 88 7.20 9.53 10.23
C GLU A 88 7.76 10.44 9.13
N LYS A 89 8.16 9.87 7.97
CA LYS A 89 8.70 10.62 6.84
C LYS A 89 7.61 11.15 5.93
N GLY A 90 6.43 10.54 5.95
CA GLY A 90 5.30 10.93 5.11
C GLY A 90 5.51 10.58 3.64
N GLN A 91 4.54 10.95 2.80
CA GLN A 91 4.62 10.74 1.36
C GLN A 91 4.84 12.06 0.61
N PRO A 92 5.66 12.06 -0.46
CA PRO A 92 5.95 13.28 -1.20
C PRO A 92 4.72 13.79 -1.94
N VAL A 93 4.44 15.09 -1.83
CA VAL A 93 3.37 15.75 -2.57
C VAL A 93 3.93 16.28 -3.88
N SER A 94 3.72 15.53 -4.96
CA SER A 94 4.13 15.90 -6.32
C SER A 94 3.04 16.65 -7.10
N LYS A 95 1.77 16.50 -6.69
CA LYS A 95 0.60 17.11 -7.33
C LYS A 95 -0.39 17.68 -6.31
N ILE A 96 -1.06 18.76 -6.70
CA ILE A 96 -2.23 19.29 -6.00
C ILE A 96 -3.46 19.12 -6.89
N LEU A 97 -4.50 18.47 -6.36
CA LEU A 97 -5.81 18.46 -6.99
C LEU A 97 -6.55 19.74 -6.59
N VAL A 98 -6.95 20.52 -7.58
CA VAL A 98 -7.85 21.67 -7.43
C VAL A 98 -9.18 21.29 -8.05
N GLU A 99 -10.28 21.37 -7.29
CA GLU A 99 -11.60 20.97 -7.77
C GLU A 99 -12.73 21.90 -7.32
N SER A 100 -13.87 21.80 -8.00
CA SER A 100 -15.09 22.52 -7.64
C SER A 100 -15.53 22.20 -6.21
N CYS A 101 -15.91 23.22 -5.44
CA CYS A 101 -16.53 23.02 -4.13
C CYS A 101 -17.92 22.40 -4.28
N THR A 102 -18.23 21.40 -3.46
CA THR A 102 -19.55 20.75 -3.40
C THR A 102 -20.23 21.15 -2.10
N ASP A 103 -21.49 21.58 -2.16
CA ASP A 103 -22.31 21.86 -0.98
C ASP A 103 -22.86 20.53 -0.43
N ILE A 104 -22.45 20.18 0.79
CA ILE A 104 -22.67 18.86 1.42
C ILE A 104 -23.87 18.97 2.37
N ASP A 105 -24.91 18.18 2.13
CA ASP A 105 -26.03 18.00 3.08
C ASP A 105 -25.77 16.79 4.00
N GLN A 106 -25.37 15.66 3.41
CA GLN A 106 -25.08 14.44 4.16
C GLN A 106 -23.86 13.71 3.58
N GLU A 107 -23.05 13.12 4.46
CA GLU A 107 -21.93 12.26 4.11
C GLU A 107 -22.30 10.79 4.34
N LEU A 108 -22.07 9.96 3.33
CA LEU A 108 -22.24 8.50 3.38
C LEU A 108 -20.89 7.83 3.11
N TYR A 109 -20.83 6.53 3.38
CA TYR A 109 -19.71 5.68 3.00
C TYR A 109 -20.15 4.67 1.95
N LEU A 110 -19.31 4.46 0.93
CA LEU A 110 -19.43 3.33 0.00
C LEU A 110 -18.04 2.76 -0.31
N GLY A 111 -17.83 1.48 -0.05
CA GLY A 111 -16.59 0.79 -0.40
C GLY A 111 -16.84 -0.61 -0.92
N ALA A 112 -15.82 -1.22 -1.51
CA ALA A 112 -15.85 -2.60 -1.96
C ALA A 112 -14.47 -3.24 -1.84
N VAL A 113 -14.43 -4.49 -1.38
CA VAL A 113 -13.19 -5.28 -1.25
C VAL A 113 -13.45 -6.73 -1.66
N VAL A 114 -12.38 -7.48 -1.93
CA VAL A 114 -12.46 -8.94 -2.01
C VAL A 114 -12.51 -9.51 -0.59
N ASP A 115 -13.70 -9.87 -0.12
CA ASP A 115 -13.89 -10.56 1.14
C ASP A 115 -13.42 -12.02 1.01
N ARG A 116 -12.33 -12.34 1.70
CA ARG A 116 -11.73 -13.69 1.69
C ARG A 116 -12.60 -14.73 2.39
N GLY A 117 -13.44 -14.33 3.36
CA GLY A 117 -14.32 -15.24 4.09
C GLY A 117 -15.43 -15.77 3.20
N SER A 118 -16.14 -14.88 2.51
CA SER A 118 -17.17 -15.26 1.53
C SER A 118 -16.60 -15.64 0.16
N ARG A 119 -15.35 -15.23 -0.13
CA ARG A 119 -14.67 -15.35 -1.43
C ARG A 119 -15.43 -14.63 -2.52
N ARG A 120 -15.85 -13.40 -2.23
CA ARG A 120 -16.64 -12.56 -3.13
C ARG A 120 -16.12 -11.13 -3.10
N VAL A 121 -16.36 -10.39 -4.17
CA VAL A 121 -16.35 -8.92 -4.08
C VAL A 121 -17.55 -8.52 -3.23
N VAL A 122 -17.32 -7.81 -2.13
CA VAL A 122 -18.36 -7.37 -1.20
C VAL A 122 -18.35 -5.86 -1.14
N PHE A 123 -19.47 -5.26 -1.51
CA PHE A 123 -19.75 -3.86 -1.25
C PHE A 123 -20.18 -3.66 0.19
N MET A 124 -19.78 -2.53 0.76
CA MET A 124 -20.14 -2.04 2.08
C MET A 124 -20.65 -0.62 1.93
N ALA A 125 -21.79 -0.31 2.53
CA ALA A 125 -22.32 1.04 2.58
C ALA A 125 -22.79 1.36 3.99
N SER A 126 -22.60 2.60 4.42
CA SER A 126 -22.99 3.09 5.75
C SER A 126 -23.48 4.54 5.68
N THR A 127 -24.35 4.93 6.61
CA THR A 127 -24.71 6.33 6.84
C THR A 127 -23.59 7.12 7.51
N GLU A 128 -22.61 6.44 8.09
CA GLU A 128 -21.44 7.04 8.73
C GLU A 128 -20.35 7.35 7.69
N GLY A 129 -20.57 8.36 6.86
CA GLY A 129 -19.55 8.92 5.98
C GLY A 129 -18.58 9.87 6.68
N GLY A 130 -17.44 10.15 6.06
CA GLY A 130 -16.44 11.11 6.57
C GLY A 130 -15.60 10.60 7.75
N VAL A 131 -15.84 9.36 8.19
CA VAL A 131 -15.13 8.70 9.28
C VAL A 131 -14.41 7.43 8.79
N GLU A 132 -13.43 6.96 9.55
CA GLU A 132 -12.72 5.70 9.27
C GLU A 132 -13.68 4.51 9.41
N ILE A 133 -13.85 3.73 8.34
CA ILE A 133 -14.83 2.64 8.30
C ILE A 133 -14.48 1.52 9.27
N GLU A 134 -13.20 1.35 9.57
CA GLU A 134 -12.69 0.39 10.56
C GLU A 134 -13.24 0.69 11.95
N LYS A 135 -13.33 1.98 12.32
CA LYS A 135 -13.92 2.40 13.60
C LYS A 135 -15.40 2.09 13.66
N VAL A 136 -16.14 2.35 12.57
CA VAL A 136 -17.57 2.00 12.47
C VAL A 136 -17.76 0.48 12.55
N ALA A 137 -16.87 -0.30 11.92
CA ALA A 137 -16.94 -1.76 11.96
C ALA A 137 -16.68 -2.34 13.36
N GLU A 138 -15.88 -1.68 14.18
CA GLU A 138 -15.60 -2.07 15.55
C GLU A 138 -16.70 -1.62 16.53
N GLU A 139 -17.13 -0.35 16.45
CA GLU A 139 -18.03 0.27 17.43
C GLU A 139 -19.51 0.06 17.11
N THR A 140 -19.90 0.15 15.82
CA THR A 140 -21.30 0.12 15.36
C THR A 140 -21.47 -0.74 14.08
N PRO A 141 -21.07 -2.03 14.10
CA PRO A 141 -21.05 -2.90 12.92
C PRO A 141 -22.41 -3.04 12.21
N GLU A 142 -23.52 -2.83 12.92
CA GLU A 142 -24.88 -2.87 12.40
C GLU A 142 -25.18 -1.77 11.38
N LEU A 143 -24.43 -0.66 11.39
CA LEU A 143 -24.55 0.44 10.43
C LEU A 143 -23.88 0.10 9.09
N ILE A 144 -23.10 -0.98 9.01
CA ILE A 144 -22.45 -1.41 7.77
C ILE A 144 -23.33 -2.43 7.06
N HIS A 145 -23.89 -2.00 5.93
CA HIS A 145 -24.70 -2.84 5.08
C HIS A 145 -23.89 -3.43 3.94
N LYS A 146 -24.03 -4.74 3.71
CA LYS A 146 -23.19 -5.47 2.76
C LYS A 146 -23.99 -6.05 1.59
N ALA A 147 -23.35 -6.11 0.42
CA ALA A 147 -23.84 -6.84 -0.75
C ALA A 147 -22.69 -7.59 -1.43
N ALA A 148 -22.78 -8.93 -1.46
CA ALA A 148 -21.80 -9.79 -2.12
C ALA A 148 -22.16 -9.94 -3.61
N ILE A 149 -21.21 -9.66 -4.49
CA ILE A 149 -21.38 -9.80 -5.94
C ILE A 149 -21.25 -11.26 -6.33
N ASP A 150 -22.25 -11.78 -7.04
CA ASP A 150 -22.16 -13.13 -7.61
C ASP A 150 -21.27 -13.08 -8.88
N PRO A 151 -20.18 -13.87 -8.94
CA PRO A 151 -19.26 -13.84 -10.06
C PRO A 151 -19.88 -14.29 -11.40
N LEU A 152 -20.99 -15.03 -11.40
CA LEU A 152 -21.66 -15.48 -12.61
C LEU A 152 -22.44 -14.35 -13.29
N VAL A 153 -23.13 -13.52 -12.50
CA VAL A 153 -24.04 -12.49 -13.01
C VAL A 153 -23.50 -11.06 -12.85
N GLY A 154 -22.41 -10.88 -12.10
CA GLY A 154 -21.83 -9.57 -11.84
C GLY A 154 -22.71 -8.69 -10.93
N PRO A 155 -22.40 -7.38 -10.82
CA PRO A 155 -23.14 -6.46 -9.96
C PRO A 155 -24.55 -6.22 -10.50
N GLN A 156 -25.56 -6.54 -9.69
CA GLN A 156 -26.95 -6.45 -10.09
C GLN A 156 -27.64 -5.21 -9.52
N PRO A 157 -28.49 -4.50 -10.30
CA PRO A 157 -29.19 -3.30 -9.84
C PRO A 157 -30.03 -3.49 -8.57
N TYR A 158 -30.54 -4.70 -8.30
CA TYR A 158 -31.32 -4.94 -7.07
C TYR A 158 -30.46 -4.83 -5.82
N GLN A 159 -29.16 -5.16 -5.89
CA GLN A 159 -28.24 -5.08 -4.77
C GLN A 159 -27.96 -3.62 -4.42
N GLY A 160 -27.72 -2.78 -5.44
CA GLY A 160 -27.61 -1.33 -5.28
C GLY A 160 -28.87 -0.71 -4.65
N ARG A 161 -30.07 -1.11 -5.10
CA ARG A 161 -31.33 -0.66 -4.49
C ARG A 161 -31.47 -1.11 -3.03
N GLN A 162 -31.11 -2.36 -2.72
CA GLN A 162 -31.17 -2.87 -1.34
C GLN A 162 -30.29 -2.06 -0.40
N LEU A 163 -29.06 -1.73 -0.81
CA LEU A 163 -28.17 -0.87 -0.03
C LEU A 163 -28.75 0.55 0.10
N ALA A 164 -29.22 1.15 -1.01
CA ALA A 164 -29.83 2.47 -1.00
C ALA A 164 -31.02 2.57 -0.02
N PHE A 165 -31.90 1.57 0.01
CA PHE A 165 -33.01 1.54 0.97
C PHE A 165 -32.55 1.44 2.42
N LYS A 166 -31.50 0.65 2.70
CA LYS A 166 -30.95 0.53 4.05
C LYS A 166 -30.30 1.83 4.53
N LEU A 167 -29.69 2.59 3.62
CA LEU A 167 -29.17 3.95 3.88
C LEU A 167 -30.28 5.01 4.02
N GLY A 168 -31.55 4.64 3.80
CA GLY A 168 -32.68 5.57 3.89
C GLY A 168 -32.81 6.53 2.68
N LEU A 169 -32.12 6.26 1.57
CA LEU A 169 -32.20 7.06 0.35
C LEU A 169 -33.60 7.01 -0.27
N LYS A 170 -34.02 8.09 -0.93
CA LYS A 170 -35.39 8.24 -1.47
C LYS A 170 -35.40 8.78 -2.90
N GLY A 171 -36.47 8.47 -3.64
CA GLY A 171 -36.72 9.04 -4.96
C GLY A 171 -35.58 8.81 -5.94
N GLU A 172 -35.05 9.91 -6.49
CA GLU A 172 -33.98 9.87 -7.51
C GLU A 172 -32.64 9.38 -6.95
N GLN A 173 -32.37 9.59 -5.65
CA GLN A 173 -31.14 9.13 -4.98
C GLN A 173 -30.99 7.61 -5.08
N ILE A 174 -32.08 6.85 -5.02
CA ILE A 174 -32.03 5.39 -5.16
C ILE A 174 -31.51 4.99 -6.55
N LYS A 175 -31.95 5.70 -7.60
CA LYS A 175 -31.49 5.44 -8.97
C LYS A 175 -30.03 5.84 -9.15
N GLN A 176 -29.65 7.01 -8.64
CA GLN A 176 -28.25 7.47 -8.66
C GLN A 176 -27.33 6.51 -7.91
N PHE A 177 -27.69 6.12 -6.68
CA PHE A 177 -26.91 5.15 -5.90
C PHE A 177 -26.78 3.82 -6.62
N THR A 178 -27.88 3.32 -7.20
CA THR A 178 -27.87 2.08 -7.97
C THR A 178 -26.94 2.17 -9.18
N LYS A 179 -26.94 3.30 -9.89
CA LYS A 179 -26.01 3.57 -11.00
C LYS A 179 -24.56 3.59 -10.51
N ILE A 180 -24.28 4.25 -9.39
CA ILE A 180 -22.94 4.30 -8.78
C ILE A 180 -22.47 2.90 -8.40
N PHE A 181 -23.30 2.14 -7.68
CA PHE A 181 -23.01 0.76 -7.30
C PHE A 181 -22.67 -0.13 -8.50
N VAL A 182 -23.51 -0.11 -9.54
CA VAL A 182 -23.28 -0.94 -10.74
C VAL A 182 -22.03 -0.47 -11.49
N GLY A 183 -21.83 0.84 -11.63
CA GLY A 183 -20.66 1.41 -12.31
C GLY A 183 -19.35 1.08 -11.61
N ILE A 184 -19.29 1.23 -10.29
CA ILE A 184 -18.14 0.79 -9.48
C ILE A 184 -17.96 -0.72 -9.59
N GLY A 185 -19.04 -1.50 -9.55
CA GLY A 185 -18.97 -2.96 -9.69
C GLY A 185 -18.37 -3.38 -11.03
N GLN A 186 -18.74 -2.70 -12.12
CA GLN A 186 -18.16 -2.95 -13.44
C GLN A 186 -16.69 -2.51 -13.49
N LEU A 187 -16.34 -1.35 -12.93
CA LEU A 187 -14.96 -0.87 -12.83
C LEU A 187 -14.06 -1.88 -12.11
N ILE A 188 -14.54 -2.47 -11.01
CA ILE A 188 -13.81 -3.50 -10.25
C ILE A 188 -13.45 -4.69 -11.14
N LEU A 189 -14.45 -5.21 -11.88
CA LEU A 189 -14.27 -6.38 -12.73
C LEU A 189 -13.41 -6.08 -13.97
N ASP A 190 -13.56 -4.91 -14.57
CA ASP A 190 -12.84 -4.53 -15.79
C ASP A 190 -11.37 -4.19 -15.52
N LYS A 191 -11.07 -3.60 -14.36
CA LYS A 191 -9.75 -3.05 -14.02
C LYS A 191 -9.00 -3.83 -12.93
N ASP A 192 -9.53 -4.98 -12.51
CA ASP A 192 -8.96 -5.81 -11.45
C ASP A 192 -8.69 -5.00 -10.16
N VAL A 193 -9.68 -4.21 -9.76
CA VAL A 193 -9.58 -3.38 -8.54
C VAL A 193 -9.75 -4.28 -7.32
N ALA A 194 -8.79 -4.25 -6.41
CA ALA A 194 -8.81 -5.00 -5.16
C ALA A 194 -9.58 -4.27 -4.05
N LEU A 195 -9.55 -2.92 -4.07
CA LEU A 195 -10.22 -2.06 -3.10
C LEU A 195 -10.79 -0.81 -3.78
N VAL A 196 -12.04 -0.50 -3.45
CA VAL A 196 -12.69 0.79 -3.73
C VAL A 196 -13.14 1.39 -2.40
N GLU A 197 -12.91 2.68 -2.23
CA GLU A 197 -13.48 3.46 -1.14
C GLU A 197 -13.90 4.84 -1.67
N VAL A 198 -15.15 5.20 -1.45
CA VAL A 198 -15.74 6.52 -1.69
C VAL A 198 -16.14 7.07 -0.34
N ASN A 199 -15.27 7.91 0.22
CA ASN A 199 -15.42 8.40 1.59
C ASN A 199 -15.04 9.89 1.70
N PRO A 200 -16.01 10.83 1.63
CA PRO A 200 -17.44 10.56 1.61
C PRO A 200 -18.03 10.35 0.19
N LEU A 201 -19.07 9.53 0.12
CA LEU A 201 -20.13 9.62 -0.89
C LEU A 201 -21.15 10.64 -0.38
N VAL A 202 -21.27 11.78 -1.03
CA VAL A 202 -22.06 12.92 -0.55
C VAL A 202 -23.45 12.92 -1.13
N ILE A 203 -24.45 13.31 -0.34
CA ILE A 203 -25.71 13.89 -0.81
C ILE A 203 -25.54 15.41 -0.79
N THR A 204 -25.70 16.05 -1.94
CA THR A 204 -25.62 17.51 -2.03
C THR A 204 -26.88 18.18 -1.47
N GLU A 205 -26.83 19.48 -1.20
CA GLU A 205 -28.02 20.26 -0.83
C GLU A 205 -29.14 20.21 -1.90
N GLN A 206 -28.79 19.91 -3.16
CA GLN A 206 -29.76 19.70 -4.25
C GLN A 206 -30.38 18.29 -4.25
N GLY A 207 -29.90 17.41 -3.36
CA GLY A 207 -30.40 16.05 -3.18
C GLY A 207 -29.73 15.01 -4.08
N ASP A 208 -28.66 15.38 -4.79
CA ASP A 208 -27.94 14.50 -5.73
C ASP A 208 -26.77 13.78 -5.04
N LEU A 209 -26.45 12.56 -5.49
CA LEU A 209 -25.28 11.82 -5.02
C LEU A 209 -24.02 12.21 -5.78
N HIS A 210 -22.91 12.35 -5.03
CA HIS A 210 -21.63 12.79 -5.56
C HIS A 210 -20.44 12.08 -4.88
N CYS A 211 -19.52 11.52 -5.67
CA CYS A 211 -18.30 10.89 -5.15
C CYS A 211 -17.24 11.97 -4.84
N LEU A 212 -17.25 12.47 -3.61
CA LEU A 212 -16.40 13.61 -3.21
C LEU A 212 -14.93 13.22 -3.03
N ASP A 213 -14.67 12.01 -2.55
CA ASP A 213 -13.33 11.41 -2.50
C ASP A 213 -13.39 10.00 -3.09
N ALA A 214 -12.26 9.52 -3.61
CA ALA A 214 -12.15 8.22 -4.23
C ALA A 214 -10.75 7.64 -4.01
N LYS A 215 -10.70 6.45 -3.41
CA LYS A 215 -9.48 5.67 -3.21
C LYS A 215 -9.63 4.33 -3.90
N LEU A 216 -8.73 4.06 -4.83
CA LEU A 216 -8.65 2.80 -5.56
C LEU A 216 -7.30 2.11 -5.31
N SER A 217 -7.35 0.80 -5.08
CA SER A 217 -6.17 -0.06 -5.10
C SER A 217 -6.40 -1.23 -6.05
N LEU A 218 -5.45 -1.47 -6.93
CA LEU A 218 -5.46 -2.57 -7.89
C LEU A 218 -4.76 -3.80 -7.36
N ASP A 219 -5.23 -4.98 -7.79
CA ASP A 219 -4.49 -6.22 -7.62
C ASP A 219 -3.18 -6.14 -8.40
N SER A 220 -2.05 -6.15 -7.68
CA SER A 220 -0.71 -6.12 -8.28
C SER A 220 -0.47 -7.30 -9.22
N ASN A 221 -1.10 -8.45 -8.96
CA ASN A 221 -0.97 -9.63 -9.81
C ASN A 221 -1.66 -9.48 -11.17
N ALA A 222 -2.57 -8.51 -11.31
CA ALA A 222 -3.31 -8.27 -12.54
C ALA A 222 -2.73 -7.12 -13.40
N VAL A 223 -1.74 -6.37 -12.87
CA VAL A 223 -1.19 -5.18 -13.54
C VAL A 223 -0.64 -5.50 -14.95
N TYR A 224 -0.14 -6.71 -15.19
CA TYR A 224 0.36 -7.14 -16.50
C TYR A 224 -0.69 -7.03 -17.63
N ARG A 225 -1.98 -7.17 -17.30
CA ARG A 225 -3.10 -7.08 -18.26
C ARG A 225 -3.87 -5.76 -18.17
N GLN A 226 -3.41 -4.82 -17.35
CA GLN A 226 -4.05 -3.51 -17.14
C GLN A 226 -3.15 -2.35 -17.61
N PRO A 227 -2.83 -2.23 -18.92
CA PRO A 227 -1.81 -1.30 -19.40
C PRO A 227 -2.12 0.17 -19.11
N LYS A 228 -3.40 0.56 -19.20
CA LYS A 228 -3.83 1.93 -18.91
C LYS A 228 -3.59 2.31 -17.45
N VAL A 229 -3.96 1.42 -16.52
CA VAL A 229 -3.83 1.71 -15.09
C VAL A 229 -2.40 1.50 -14.61
N ARG A 230 -1.65 0.58 -15.23
CA ARG A 230 -0.20 0.45 -15.02
C ARG A 230 0.53 1.77 -15.29
N ALA A 231 0.14 2.51 -16.32
CA ALA A 231 0.73 3.82 -16.64
C ALA A 231 0.40 4.91 -15.62
N MET A 232 -0.56 4.67 -14.71
CA MET A 232 -0.91 5.59 -13.62
C MET A 232 -0.07 5.36 -12.36
N HIS A 233 0.78 4.32 -12.31
CA HIS A 233 1.62 4.04 -11.15
C HIS A 233 2.56 5.21 -10.86
N ASP A 234 2.51 5.71 -9.63
CA ASP A 234 3.44 6.70 -9.11
C ASP A 234 4.43 6.03 -8.15
N PRO A 235 5.65 5.73 -8.59
CA PRO A 235 6.64 5.06 -7.75
C PRO A 235 7.16 5.94 -6.61
N SER A 236 6.96 7.28 -6.66
CA SER A 236 7.40 8.18 -5.59
C SER A 236 6.67 7.97 -4.26
N GLN A 237 5.53 7.26 -4.31
CA GLN A 237 4.70 6.98 -3.14
C GLN A 237 5.05 5.65 -2.47
N ASP A 238 5.88 4.82 -3.11
CA ASP A 238 6.35 3.55 -2.60
C ASP A 238 7.71 3.74 -1.89
N ASP A 239 8.10 2.82 -1.01
CA ASP A 239 9.46 2.82 -0.47
C ASP A 239 10.45 2.43 -1.59
N ASP A 240 11.45 3.26 -1.85
CA ASP A 240 12.47 3.03 -2.90
C ASP A 240 13.12 1.64 -2.80
N ARG A 241 13.27 1.11 -1.57
CA ARG A 241 13.83 -0.23 -1.33
C ARG A 241 12.86 -1.31 -1.74
N GLU A 242 11.56 -1.14 -1.50
CA GLU A 242 10.52 -2.07 -1.95
C GLU A 242 10.43 -2.09 -3.48
N ALA A 243 10.49 -0.91 -4.11
CA ALA A 243 10.50 -0.77 -5.56
C ALA A 243 11.76 -1.42 -6.19
N HIS A 244 12.94 -1.21 -5.61
CA HIS A 244 14.18 -1.86 -6.05
C HIS A 244 14.12 -3.38 -5.85
N ALA A 245 13.61 -3.84 -4.71
CA ALA A 245 13.43 -5.26 -4.42
C ALA A 245 12.55 -5.95 -5.47
N ALA A 246 11.44 -5.32 -5.87
CA ALA A 246 10.51 -5.87 -6.85
C ALA A 246 11.17 -6.09 -8.23
N GLN A 247 12.15 -5.25 -8.64
CA GLN A 247 12.89 -5.43 -9.90
C GLN A 247 13.76 -6.70 -9.92
N TRP A 248 14.11 -7.20 -8.73
CA TRP A 248 14.89 -8.42 -8.52
C TRP A 248 14.04 -9.62 -8.08
N GLU A 249 12.71 -9.50 -8.23
CA GLU A 249 11.74 -10.50 -7.76
C GLU A 249 11.88 -10.81 -6.26
N LEU A 250 12.29 -9.81 -5.47
CA LEU A 250 12.38 -9.89 -4.01
C LEU A 250 11.14 -9.21 -3.42
N ASN A 251 10.51 -9.86 -2.45
CA ASN A 251 9.45 -9.20 -1.66
C ASN A 251 10.10 -8.62 -0.41
N TYR A 252 10.21 -7.30 -0.33
CA TYR A 252 10.78 -6.58 0.80
C TYR A 252 9.69 -5.74 1.46
N VAL A 253 9.74 -5.62 2.79
CA VAL A 253 8.99 -4.63 3.56
C VAL A 253 9.89 -4.14 4.69
N ALA A 254 10.04 -2.83 4.82
CA ALA A 254 10.84 -2.24 5.89
C ALA A 254 10.13 -2.26 7.25
N LEU A 255 10.89 -2.36 8.34
CA LEU A 255 10.42 -2.32 9.73
C LEU A 255 11.40 -1.49 10.58
N ASP A 256 11.01 -1.15 11.80
CA ASP A 256 11.77 -0.23 12.66
C ASP A 256 12.89 -0.91 13.48
N GLY A 257 13.18 -2.19 13.22
CA GLY A 257 14.16 -2.95 13.98
C GLY A 257 15.61 -2.77 13.54
N ASN A 258 16.48 -3.65 14.06
CA ASN A 258 17.92 -3.63 13.82
C ASN A 258 18.50 -4.98 13.37
N ILE A 259 17.68 -6.02 13.23
CA ILE A 259 18.10 -7.33 12.72
C ILE A 259 17.52 -7.54 11.32
N GLY A 260 18.37 -7.45 10.31
CA GLY A 260 17.96 -7.70 8.93
C GLY A 260 17.63 -9.18 8.74
N CYS A 261 16.53 -9.50 8.05
CA CYS A 261 16.13 -10.89 7.78
C CYS A 261 16.14 -11.16 6.27
N MET A 262 16.79 -12.25 5.84
CA MET A 262 16.77 -12.74 4.46
C MET A 262 16.35 -14.20 4.45
N VAL A 263 15.20 -14.51 3.85
CA VAL A 263 14.58 -15.83 3.97
C VAL A 263 13.99 -16.28 2.65
N ASN A 264 13.94 -17.59 2.38
CA ASN A 264 13.20 -18.13 1.23
C ASN A 264 11.79 -18.61 1.63
N GLY A 265 10.78 -17.99 1.05
CA GLY A 265 9.36 -18.25 1.27
C GLY A 265 8.74 -17.32 2.32
N ALA A 266 7.67 -16.62 1.93
CA ALA A 266 6.97 -15.64 2.76
C ALA A 266 6.55 -16.16 4.15
N GLY A 267 6.03 -17.39 4.25
CA GLY A 267 5.65 -17.97 5.54
C GLY A 267 6.83 -18.18 6.49
N LEU A 268 7.97 -18.62 5.95
CA LEU A 268 9.20 -18.78 6.73
C LEU A 268 9.80 -17.43 7.08
N ALA A 269 9.70 -16.43 6.19
CA ALA A 269 10.16 -15.07 6.45
C ALA A 269 9.42 -14.45 7.65
N MET A 270 8.09 -14.54 7.68
CA MET A 270 7.29 -14.12 8.85
C MET A 270 7.67 -14.91 10.11
N GLY A 271 7.75 -16.24 10.03
CA GLY A 271 8.15 -17.06 11.19
C GLY A 271 9.56 -16.78 11.70
N THR A 272 10.47 -16.36 10.82
CA THR A 272 11.84 -15.95 11.17
C THR A 272 11.85 -14.61 11.91
N MET A 273 11.04 -13.65 11.46
CA MET A 273 10.87 -12.38 12.18
C MET A 273 10.24 -12.62 13.56
N ASP A 274 9.21 -13.46 13.63
CA ASP A 274 8.50 -13.78 14.87
C ASP A 274 9.43 -14.46 15.88
N ILE A 275 10.26 -15.40 15.45
CA ILE A 275 11.19 -16.09 16.37
C ILE A 275 12.34 -15.18 16.81
N VAL A 276 12.81 -14.25 15.97
CA VAL A 276 13.75 -13.20 16.38
C VAL A 276 13.12 -12.32 17.46
N ASN A 277 11.88 -11.88 17.25
CA ASN A 277 11.13 -11.08 18.22
C ASN A 277 10.87 -11.86 19.53
N LEU A 278 10.51 -13.13 19.43
CA LEU A 278 10.31 -14.03 20.58
C LEU A 278 11.57 -14.15 21.47
N HIS A 279 12.76 -14.06 20.86
CA HIS A 279 14.03 -14.08 21.56
C HIS A 279 14.56 -12.69 21.93
N GLY A 280 13.73 -11.64 21.84
CA GLY A 280 14.05 -10.28 22.29
C GLY A 280 14.77 -9.42 21.25
N GLY A 281 14.93 -9.90 20.02
CA GLY A 281 15.43 -9.09 18.91
C GLY A 281 14.36 -8.20 18.29
N SER A 282 14.78 -7.24 17.48
CA SER A 282 13.85 -6.41 16.70
C SER A 282 14.12 -6.59 15.20
N PRO A 283 13.26 -7.30 14.44
CA PRO A 283 13.42 -7.44 12.99
C PRO A 283 13.37 -6.10 12.26
N ALA A 284 14.38 -5.81 11.44
CA ALA A 284 14.50 -4.58 10.66
C ALA A 284 13.74 -4.63 9.33
N ASN A 285 13.40 -5.83 8.85
CA ASN A 285 12.69 -5.99 7.60
C ASN A 285 12.05 -7.38 7.50
N PHE A 286 11.06 -7.48 6.61
CA PHE A 286 10.68 -8.70 5.92
C PHE A 286 11.45 -8.76 4.58
N LEU A 287 12.07 -9.89 4.23
CA LEU A 287 12.57 -10.13 2.88
C LEU A 287 12.44 -11.61 2.50
N ASP A 288 11.63 -11.86 1.45
CA ASP A 288 11.49 -13.15 0.80
C ASP A 288 12.28 -13.19 -0.52
N VAL A 289 13.31 -14.02 -0.61
CA VAL A 289 14.12 -14.24 -1.82
C VAL A 289 13.48 -15.23 -2.81
N GLY A 290 12.30 -15.77 -2.49
CA GLY A 290 11.61 -16.81 -3.26
C GLY A 290 12.37 -18.13 -3.28
N GLY A 291 12.01 -19.03 -4.21
CA GLY A 291 12.63 -20.36 -4.31
C GLY A 291 14.06 -20.37 -4.87
N GLY A 292 14.52 -19.27 -5.48
CA GLY A 292 15.78 -19.18 -6.21
C GLY A 292 16.79 -18.22 -5.59
N ALA A 293 17.61 -18.71 -4.66
CA ALA A 293 18.70 -17.94 -4.03
C ALA A 293 19.99 -17.96 -4.88
N THR A 294 19.97 -17.32 -6.05
CA THR A 294 21.20 -17.15 -6.86
C THR A 294 22.14 -16.14 -6.21
N LYS A 295 23.43 -16.15 -6.59
CA LYS A 295 24.42 -15.21 -6.05
C LYS A 295 23.98 -13.76 -6.25
N GLU A 296 23.51 -13.41 -7.44
CA GLU A 296 23.09 -12.05 -7.79
C GLU A 296 21.92 -11.58 -6.93
N ARG A 297 20.90 -12.44 -6.74
CA ARG A 297 19.73 -12.12 -5.92
C ARG A 297 20.09 -11.97 -4.45
N VAL A 298 20.98 -12.83 -3.93
CA VAL A 298 21.49 -12.74 -2.55
C VAL A 298 22.30 -11.46 -2.36
N THR A 299 23.17 -11.10 -3.32
CA THR A 299 23.92 -9.84 -3.33
C THR A 299 22.99 -8.63 -3.27
N GLU A 300 21.95 -8.59 -4.11
CA GLU A 300 20.99 -7.48 -4.12
C GLU A 300 20.16 -7.43 -2.83
N ALA A 301 19.75 -8.58 -2.30
CA ALA A 301 19.07 -8.65 -1.02
C ALA A 301 19.94 -8.08 0.13
N PHE A 302 21.26 -8.34 0.13
CA PHE A 302 22.18 -7.70 1.08
C PHE A 302 22.27 -6.19 0.88
N LYS A 303 22.38 -5.70 -0.36
CA LYS A 303 22.39 -4.24 -0.65
C LYS A 303 21.13 -3.55 -0.15
N ILE A 304 19.96 -4.17 -0.35
CA ILE A 304 18.67 -3.66 0.12
C ILE A 304 18.62 -3.62 1.65
N ILE A 305 18.91 -4.74 2.32
CA ILE A 305 18.88 -4.82 3.79
C ILE A 305 19.84 -3.78 4.41
N LEU A 306 21.06 -3.68 3.87
CA LEU A 306 22.11 -2.83 4.43
C LEU A 306 22.03 -1.37 3.98
N SER A 307 21.09 -1.02 3.09
CA SER A 307 20.75 0.38 2.84
C SER A 307 20.12 1.04 4.09
N ASP A 308 19.59 0.23 5.01
CA ASP A 308 19.14 0.66 6.31
C ASP A 308 20.28 0.71 7.34
N SER A 309 20.64 1.92 7.77
CA SER A 309 21.69 2.17 8.75
C SER A 309 21.39 1.63 10.17
N ASN A 310 20.13 1.29 10.45
CA ASN A 310 19.71 0.73 11.73
C ASN A 310 20.14 -0.74 11.87
N VAL A 311 20.37 -1.45 10.76
CA VAL A 311 20.77 -2.87 10.77
C VAL A 311 22.13 -3.06 11.47
N LYS A 312 22.14 -3.88 12.51
CA LYS A 312 23.32 -4.25 13.32
C LYS A 312 23.73 -5.71 13.16
N ALA A 313 22.85 -6.58 12.68
CA ALA A 313 23.13 -7.96 12.33
C ALA A 313 22.16 -8.42 11.23
N VAL A 314 22.53 -9.46 10.47
CA VAL A 314 21.66 -10.07 9.47
C VAL A 314 21.45 -11.55 9.79
N LEU A 315 20.20 -12.00 9.80
CA LEU A 315 19.81 -13.40 9.85
C LEU A 315 19.42 -13.87 8.44
N VAL A 316 20.21 -14.80 7.90
CA VAL A 316 19.90 -15.54 6.68
C VAL A 316 19.33 -16.90 7.08
N ASN A 317 18.06 -17.17 6.77
CA ASN A 317 17.43 -18.46 7.04
C ASN A 317 16.95 -19.09 5.73
N ILE A 318 17.65 -20.11 5.27
CA ILE A 318 17.29 -20.83 4.05
C ILE A 318 16.92 -22.27 4.37
N PHE A 319 15.69 -22.65 4.03
CA PHE A 319 15.17 -24.01 4.16
C PHE A 319 14.84 -24.56 2.77
N GLY A 320 15.55 -25.60 2.32
CA GLY A 320 15.31 -26.31 1.07
C GLY A 320 15.53 -25.42 -0.16
N GLY A 321 14.56 -25.43 -1.08
CA GLY A 321 14.66 -24.73 -2.37
C GLY A 321 15.26 -25.59 -3.48
N ILE A 322 15.47 -24.97 -4.64
CA ILE A 322 16.03 -25.65 -5.84
C ILE A 322 17.57 -25.61 -5.90
N VAL A 323 18.21 -24.88 -5.00
CA VAL A 323 19.68 -24.70 -4.94
C VAL A 323 20.21 -25.45 -3.72
N ARG A 324 21.33 -26.17 -3.87
CA ARG A 324 21.98 -26.87 -2.74
C ARG A 324 22.64 -25.89 -1.79
N CYS A 325 22.67 -26.21 -0.50
CA CYS A 325 23.20 -25.34 0.54
C CYS A 325 24.68 -24.97 0.35
N ASP A 326 25.50 -25.85 -0.26
CA ASP A 326 26.90 -25.57 -0.55
C ASP A 326 27.10 -24.46 -1.59
N LEU A 327 26.17 -24.32 -2.54
CA LEU A 327 26.18 -23.25 -3.54
C LEU A 327 25.60 -21.95 -2.97
N ILE A 328 24.59 -22.06 -2.10
CA ILE A 328 24.05 -20.90 -1.37
C ILE A 328 25.12 -20.31 -0.45
N ALA A 329 25.89 -21.15 0.25
CA ALA A 329 27.01 -20.72 1.06
C ALA A 329 28.06 -19.95 0.23
N ASP A 330 28.43 -20.45 -0.96
CA ASP A 330 29.33 -19.74 -1.88
C ASP A 330 28.73 -18.38 -2.32
N GLY A 331 27.42 -18.35 -2.58
CA GLY A 331 26.69 -17.13 -2.92
C GLY A 331 26.70 -16.10 -1.79
N ILE A 332 26.46 -16.52 -0.55
CA ILE A 332 26.49 -15.66 0.64
C ILE A 332 27.90 -15.11 0.87
N ILE A 333 28.93 -15.97 0.81
CA ILE A 333 30.33 -15.55 0.98
C ILE A 333 30.69 -14.49 -0.07
N GLY A 334 30.40 -14.79 -1.34
CA GLY A 334 30.68 -13.86 -2.43
C GLY A 334 29.90 -12.54 -2.31
N ALA A 335 28.65 -12.58 -1.87
CA ALA A 335 27.85 -11.38 -1.60
C ALA A 335 28.41 -10.57 -0.44
N VAL A 336 28.82 -11.21 0.66
CA VAL A 336 29.41 -10.55 1.83
C VAL A 336 30.69 -9.81 1.47
N GLU A 337 31.56 -10.44 0.66
CA GLU A 337 32.80 -9.83 0.17
C GLU A 337 32.54 -8.68 -0.82
N GLU A 338 31.64 -8.90 -1.79
CA GLU A 338 31.35 -7.94 -2.86
C GLU A 338 30.64 -6.68 -2.33
N VAL A 339 29.67 -6.85 -1.44
CA VAL A 339 28.94 -5.74 -0.82
C VAL A 339 29.76 -5.09 0.30
N GLY A 340 30.74 -5.81 0.87
CA GLY A 340 31.55 -5.33 1.99
C GLY A 340 30.76 -5.28 3.30
N VAL A 341 30.05 -6.37 3.62
CA VAL A 341 29.17 -6.46 4.80
C VAL A 341 30.01 -6.44 6.08
N LYS A 342 29.79 -5.43 6.92
CA LYS A 342 30.55 -5.23 8.18
C LYS A 342 29.84 -5.80 9.41
N VAL A 343 28.51 -5.86 9.35
CA VAL A 343 27.70 -6.41 10.44
C VAL A 343 27.81 -7.93 10.48
N PRO A 344 27.71 -8.57 11.66
CA PRO A 344 27.67 -10.02 11.77
C PRO A 344 26.50 -10.61 10.99
N VAL A 345 26.77 -11.72 10.29
CA VAL A 345 25.75 -12.48 9.53
C VAL A 345 25.57 -13.84 10.18
N VAL A 346 24.38 -14.12 10.70
CA VAL A 346 24.01 -15.45 11.18
C VAL A 346 23.30 -16.18 10.06
N VAL A 347 23.75 -17.39 9.75
CA VAL A 347 23.19 -18.18 8.64
C VAL A 347 22.72 -19.52 9.15
N ARG A 348 21.46 -19.84 8.85
CA ARG A 348 20.90 -21.18 9.02
C ARG A 348 20.56 -21.75 7.65
N LEU A 349 21.22 -22.84 7.28
CA LEU A 349 20.99 -23.56 6.03
C LEU A 349 20.44 -24.94 6.32
N GLU A 350 19.34 -25.33 5.68
CA GLU A 350 18.87 -26.71 5.70
C GLU A 350 18.43 -27.24 4.35
N GLY A 351 18.71 -28.52 4.11
CA GLY A 351 18.53 -29.18 2.83
C GLY A 351 19.79 -29.94 2.39
N ASN A 352 19.90 -30.18 1.09
CA ASN A 352 21.02 -30.92 0.51
C ASN A 352 22.34 -30.18 0.75
N ASN A 353 23.34 -30.90 1.26
CA ASN A 353 24.67 -30.38 1.59
C ASN A 353 24.67 -29.28 2.68
N ALA A 354 23.67 -29.25 3.57
CA ALA A 354 23.60 -28.28 4.66
C ALA A 354 24.88 -28.23 5.52
N GLU A 355 25.37 -29.39 5.97
CA GLU A 355 26.61 -29.49 6.76
C GLU A 355 27.83 -28.97 5.98
N VAL A 356 27.91 -29.27 4.68
CA VAL A 356 29.01 -28.78 3.81
C VAL A 356 28.92 -27.27 3.64
N GLY A 357 27.72 -26.72 3.43
CA GLY A 357 27.49 -25.28 3.36
C GLY A 357 27.85 -24.58 4.68
N ALA A 358 27.41 -25.11 5.81
CA ALA A 358 27.76 -24.59 7.13
C ALA A 358 29.28 -24.58 7.38
N LYS A 359 29.97 -25.65 6.96
CA LYS A 359 31.44 -25.72 7.03
C LYS A 359 32.10 -24.67 6.16
N LYS A 360 31.65 -24.47 4.91
CA LYS A 360 32.16 -23.41 4.03
C LYS A 360 32.03 -22.02 4.65
N LEU A 361 30.88 -21.73 5.26
CA LEU A 361 30.64 -20.46 5.94
C LEU A 361 31.62 -20.27 7.11
N ALA A 362 31.83 -21.30 7.94
CA ALA A 362 32.75 -21.26 9.06
C ALA A 362 34.22 -21.11 8.63
N ASP A 363 34.62 -21.75 7.52
CA ASP A 363 35.98 -21.73 6.99
C ASP A 363 36.29 -20.44 6.17
N SER A 364 35.30 -19.57 5.93
CA SER A 364 35.43 -18.39 5.06
C SER A 364 36.32 -17.27 5.61
N GLY A 365 36.54 -17.22 6.93
CA GLY A 365 37.24 -16.12 7.60
C GLY A 365 36.44 -14.81 7.70
N LEU A 366 35.20 -14.78 7.18
CA LEU A 366 34.27 -13.66 7.30
C LEU A 366 33.52 -13.72 8.64
N ASN A 367 32.87 -12.60 9.02
CA ASN A 367 32.04 -12.54 10.23
C ASN A 367 30.67 -13.23 10.01
N ILE A 368 30.72 -14.52 9.67
CA ILE A 368 29.58 -15.36 9.37
C ILE A 368 29.47 -16.48 10.39
N ILE A 369 28.32 -16.60 11.04
CA ILE A 369 28.07 -17.56 12.10
C ILE A 369 27.04 -18.58 11.59
N ALA A 370 27.47 -19.83 11.39
CA ALA A 370 26.56 -20.92 11.07
C ALA A 370 25.72 -21.31 12.31
N ALA A 371 24.42 -21.53 12.11
CA ALA A 371 23.49 -22.04 13.11
C ALA A 371 22.86 -23.35 12.64
N THR A 372 22.63 -24.27 13.59
CA THR A 372 22.15 -25.64 13.33
C THR A 372 20.63 -25.77 13.48
N SER A 373 19.99 -24.80 14.13
CA SER A 373 18.53 -24.75 14.26
C SER A 373 18.02 -23.32 14.17
N LEU A 374 16.71 -23.16 13.93
CA LEU A 374 16.10 -21.84 13.85
C LEU A 374 16.16 -21.08 15.18
N THR A 375 15.94 -21.77 16.31
CA THR A 375 16.07 -21.19 17.66
C THR A 375 17.48 -20.71 17.93
N GLU A 376 18.49 -21.52 17.60
CA GLU A 376 19.89 -21.14 17.77
C GLU A 376 20.25 -19.93 16.89
N ALA A 377 19.76 -19.91 15.65
CA ALA A 377 19.99 -18.80 14.73
C ALA A 377 19.41 -17.48 15.26
N ALA A 378 18.20 -17.53 15.80
CA ALA A 378 17.55 -16.38 16.44
C ALA A 378 18.34 -15.88 17.65
N GLN A 379 18.71 -16.77 18.58
CA GLN A 379 19.49 -16.41 19.77
C GLN A 379 20.85 -15.79 19.39
N LYS A 380 21.54 -16.39 18.40
CA LYS A 380 22.83 -15.89 17.91
C LYS A 380 22.71 -14.52 17.28
N VAL A 381 21.70 -14.27 16.44
CA VAL A 381 21.58 -12.97 15.76
C VAL A 381 21.20 -11.85 16.74
N VAL A 382 20.39 -12.18 17.77
CA VAL A 382 20.07 -11.24 18.85
C VAL A 382 21.32 -10.87 19.63
N ALA A 383 22.10 -11.85 20.07
CA ALA A 383 23.38 -11.60 20.74
C ALA A 383 24.34 -10.77 19.87
N ALA A 384 24.46 -11.13 18.59
CA ALA A 384 25.30 -10.43 17.64
C ALA A 384 24.88 -8.96 17.42
N ALA A 385 23.57 -8.68 17.37
CA ALA A 385 23.04 -7.32 17.25
C ALA A 385 23.29 -6.46 18.50
N GLU A 386 23.35 -7.08 19.68
CA GLU A 386 23.71 -6.43 20.95
C GLU A 386 25.23 -6.25 21.12
N GLY A 387 26.05 -6.76 20.20
CA GLY A 387 27.51 -6.76 20.30
C GLY A 387 28.05 -7.71 21.37
N LYS A 388 27.32 -8.78 21.69
CA LYS A 388 27.67 -9.78 22.70
C LYS A 388 28.23 -11.07 22.11
#